data_AF-A0A1F5SBW5-F1
#
_entry.id   AF-A0A1F5SBW5-F1
#
_cell.length_a   1.000
_cell.length_b   1.000
_cell.length_c   1.000
_cell.angle_alpha   90.00
_cell.angle_beta   90.00
_cell.angle_gamma   90.00
#
_symmetry.space_group_name_H-M   'P 1'
#
loop_
_entity.id
_entity.type
_entity.pdbx_description
1 polymer ?
#
loop_
_entity_poly.entity_id
_entity_poly.type
_entity_poly.pdbx_seq_one_letter_code
_entity_poly.pdbx_strand_id
1 'polypeptide(L)' 'MWDTKHKFLDENELAETIIVNKEFFDPHIEVNIYNNKITFMNYAENTSIIIESKVVADAMRQAYELSWRGAEASKTN' A
#
# COMPACT_ATOMS: atom_id res chain seq x y z
N MET A 1 25.59 7.86 2.17
CA MET A 1 25.71 6.65 3.02
C MET A 1 24.47 5.75 2.96
N TRP A 2 23.22 6.26 2.88
CA TRP A 2 22.03 5.40 2.69
C TRP A 2 21.94 4.80 1.27
N ASP A 3 22.14 5.63 0.25
CA ASP A 3 22.13 5.26 -1.17
C ASP A 3 23.11 4.11 -1.47
N THR A 4 24.37 4.25 -1.07
CA THR A 4 25.40 3.21 -1.24
C THR A 4 25.08 1.89 -0.55
N LYS A 5 24.25 1.92 0.51
CA LYS A 5 23.86 0.73 1.28
C LYS A 5 22.66 -0.01 0.67
N HIS A 6 21.78 0.66 -0.09
CA HIS A 6 20.61 0.02 -0.71
C HIS A 6 20.76 -0.18 -2.21
N LYS A 7 21.78 0.42 -2.84
CA LYS A 7 22.05 0.28 -4.28
C LYS A 7 22.06 -1.15 -4.82
N PHE A 8 22.46 -2.14 -4.01
CA PHE A 8 22.46 -3.55 -4.43
C PHE A 8 21.07 -4.22 -4.34
N LEU A 9 20.09 -3.54 -3.74
CA LEU A 9 18.69 -3.95 -3.61
C LEU A 9 17.79 -3.24 -4.62
N ASP A 10 18.29 -2.31 -5.44
CA ASP A 10 17.50 -1.51 -6.38
C ASP A 10 16.55 -2.38 -7.23
N GLU A 11 17.02 -3.53 -7.73
CA GLU A 11 16.18 -4.47 -8.51
C GLU A 11 15.05 -5.11 -7.69
N ASN A 12 15.26 -5.32 -6.38
CA ASN A 12 14.29 -5.95 -5.46
C ASN A 12 13.35 -4.94 -4.77
N GLU A 13 13.69 -3.65 -4.80
CA GLU A 13 12.90 -2.56 -4.19
C GLU A 13 12.03 -1.81 -5.21
N LEU A 14 11.95 -2.32 -6.45
CA LEU A 14 11.05 -1.78 -7.47
C LEU A 14 9.60 -1.85 -6.99
N ALA A 15 8.89 -0.72 -7.10
CA ALA A 15 7.47 -0.66 -6.81
C ALA A 15 6.65 -1.16 -8.01
N GLU A 16 5.63 -1.95 -7.74
CA GLU A 16 4.66 -2.39 -8.74
C GLU A 16 3.37 -1.58 -8.64
N THR A 17 2.65 -1.45 -9.76
CA THR A 17 1.36 -0.74 -9.81
C THR A 17 0.38 -1.46 -10.70
N ILE A 18 -0.88 -1.48 -10.27
CA ILE A 18 -2.00 -2.05 -11.00
C ILE A 18 -3.07 -0.98 -11.18
N ILE A 19 -3.50 -0.78 -12.42
CA ILE A 19 -4.69 0.02 -12.74
C ILE A 19 -5.89 -0.92 -12.72
N VAL A 20 -6.91 -0.56 -11.95
CA VAL A 20 -8.19 -1.27 -11.86
C VAL A 20 -9.33 -0.37 -12.35
N ASN A 21 -10.47 -0.97 -12.71
CA ASN A 21 -11.63 -0.19 -13.11
C ASN A 21 -12.18 0.62 -11.91
N LYS A 22 -12.32 1.93 -12.13
CA LYS A 22 -12.81 2.91 -11.16
C LYS A 22 -14.16 2.53 -10.55
N GLU A 23 -15.05 1.87 -11.29
CA GLU A 23 -16.36 1.45 -10.79
C GLU A 23 -16.26 0.46 -9.62
N PHE A 24 -15.17 -0.30 -9.53
CA PHE A 24 -14.93 -1.25 -8.44
C PHE A 24 -14.04 -0.69 -7.33
N PHE A 25 -13.14 0.25 -7.66
CA PHE A 25 -12.18 0.80 -6.71
C PHE A 25 -11.79 2.23 -7.08
N ASP A 26 -12.33 3.19 -6.32
CA ASP A 26 -12.05 4.63 -6.41
C ASP A 26 -11.57 5.15 -5.04
N PRO A 27 -10.32 4.85 -4.65
CA PRO A 27 -9.84 5.18 -3.32
C PRO A 27 -9.67 6.69 -3.16
N HIS A 28 -10.48 7.29 -2.28
CA HIS A 28 -10.28 8.67 -1.82
C HIS A 28 -9.36 8.77 -0.59
N ILE A 29 -8.98 7.61 -0.03
CA ILE A 29 -8.08 7.50 1.11
C ILE A 29 -6.84 6.74 0.65
N GLU A 30 -5.68 7.35 0.84
CA GLU A 30 -4.40 6.68 0.66
C GLU A 30 -4.05 5.93 1.95
N VAL A 31 -3.70 4.65 1.81
CA VAL A 31 -3.33 3.79 2.94
C VAL A 31 -1.90 3.34 2.78
N ASN A 32 -1.06 3.74 3.73
CA ASN A 32 0.35 3.36 3.75
C ASN A 32 0.65 2.52 5.00
N ILE A 33 1.41 1.45 4.83
CA ILE A 33 1.81 0.56 5.92
C ILE A 33 3.34 0.56 6.01
N TYR A 34 3.89 1.06 7.11
CA TYR A 34 5.32 1.14 7.35
C TYR A 34 5.68 0.45 8.66
N ASN A 35 6.39 -0.68 8.58
CA ASN A 35 6.73 -1.48 9.76
C ASN A 35 5.47 -1.73 10.63
N ASN A 36 5.45 -1.28 11.89
CA ASN A 36 4.33 -1.44 12.82
C ASN A 36 3.29 -0.32 12.77
N LYS A 37 3.34 0.55 11.75
CA LYS A 37 2.46 1.72 11.60
C LYS A 37 1.59 1.59 10.37
N ILE A 38 0.37 2.10 10.48
CA ILE A 38 -0.52 2.36 9.35
C ILE A 38 -0.92 3.82 9.34
N THR A 39 -0.95 4.40 8.15
CA THR A 39 -1.42 5.77 7.91
C THR A 39 -2.59 5.73 6.96
N PHE A 40 -3.68 6.38 7.34
CA PHE A 40 -4.81 6.71 6.45
C PHE A 40 -4.76 8.21 6.15
N MET A 41 -4.62 8.58 4.89
CA MET A 41 -4.57 9.99 4.46
C MET A 41 -5.79 10.28 3.58
N ASN A 42 -6.61 11.23 4.01
CA ASN A 42 -7.71 11.77 3.23
C ASN A 42 -7.33 13.17 2.74
N TYR A 43 -6.98 13.30 1.47
CA TYR A 43 -6.63 14.60 0.87
C TYR A 43 -7.86 15.47 0.60
N ALA A 44 -9.06 14.91 0.46
CA ALA A 44 -10.27 15.70 0.26
C ALA A 44 -10.63 16.50 1.53
N GLU A 45 -10.39 15.93 2.71
CA GLU A 45 -10.68 16.55 4.01
C GLU A 45 -9.42 17.03 4.74
N ASN A 46 -8.25 16.96 4.10
CA ASN A 46 -6.94 17.28 4.69
C ASN A 46 -6.72 16.67 6.08
N THR A 47 -7.20 15.44 6.27
CA THR A 47 -7.18 14.74 7.55
C THR A 47 -6.37 13.46 7.43
N SER A 48 -5.64 13.10 8.49
CA SER A 48 -4.84 11.88 8.51
C SER A 48 -4.86 11.23 9.88
N ILE A 49 -4.84 9.90 9.89
CA ILE A 49 -4.80 9.08 11.11
C ILE A 49 -3.60 8.15 10.99
N ILE A 50 -2.73 8.17 12.01
CA ILE A 50 -1.62 7.23 12.14
C ILE A 50 -1.88 6.34 13.35
N ILE A 51 -1.83 5.03 13.14
CA ILE A 51 -1.96 4.03 14.21
C ILE A 51 -0.66 3.25 14.29
N GLU A 52 -0.02 3.28 15.46
CA GLU A 52 1.13 2.43 15.76
C GLU A 52 0.67 1.17 16.51
N SER A 53 0.54 0.08 15.78
CA SER A 53 0.19 -1.23 16.33
C SER A 53 0.61 -2.32 15.37
N LYS A 54 1.46 -3.24 15.83
CA LYS A 54 1.92 -4.37 15.02
C LYS A 54 0.74 -5.24 14.56
N VAL A 55 -0.22 -5.51 15.45
CA VAL A 55 -1.38 -6.36 15.12
C VAL A 55 -2.24 -5.73 14.03
N VAL A 56 -2.49 -4.42 14.12
CA VAL A 56 -3.25 -3.69 13.10
C VAL A 56 -2.49 -3.63 11.78
N ALA A 57 -1.20 -3.32 11.81
CA ALA A 57 -0.36 -3.28 10.61
C ALA A 57 -0.30 -4.66 9.92
N ASP A 58 -0.16 -5.75 10.69
CA ASP A 58 -0.13 -7.12 10.16
C ASP A 58 -1.47 -7.53 9.54
N ALA A 59 -2.60 -7.16 10.15
CA ALA A 59 -3.92 -7.40 9.60
C ALA A 59 -4.14 -6.63 8.29
N MET A 60 -3.71 -5.37 8.24
CA MET A 60 -3.86 -4.54 7.04
C MET A 60 -2.92 -4.97 5.90
N ARG A 61 -1.74 -5.53 6.19
CA ARG A 61 -0.90 -6.16 5.14
C ARG A 61 -1.59 -7.37 4.54
N GLN A 62 -2.31 -8.17 5.33
CA GLN A 62 -3.10 -9.29 4.80
C GLN A 62 -4.26 -8.80 3.93
N ALA A 63 -4.95 -7.73 4.35
CA ALA A 63 -6.00 -7.12 3.55
C ALA A 63 -5.46 -6.57 2.21
N TYR A 64 -4.29 -5.91 2.23
CA TYR A 64 -3.59 -5.45 1.04
C TYR A 64 -3.26 -6.63 0.10
N GLU A 65 -2.65 -7.70 0.62
CA GLU A 65 -2.27 -8.87 -0.18
C GLU A 65 -3.47 -9.52 -0.88
N LEU A 66 -4.60 -9.67 -0.17
CA LEU A 66 -5.84 -10.20 -0.77
C LEU A 66 -6.39 -9.25 -1.84
N SER A 67 -6.34 -7.94 -1.60
CA SER A 67 -6.79 -6.92 -2.55
C SER A 67 -5.91 -6.90 -3.80
N TRP A 68 -4.59 -7.04 -3.64
CA TRP A 68 -3.62 -7.12 -4.72
C TRP A 68 -3.90 -8.31 -5.63
N ARG A 69 -4.07 -9.51 -5.06
CA ARG A 69 -4.43 -10.72 -5.82
C ARG A 69 -5.74 -10.55 -6.59
N GLY A 70 -6.73 -9.90 -5.97
CA GLY A 70 -7.98 -9.55 -6.64
C GLY A 70 -7.77 -8.61 -7.84
N ALA A 71 -6.94 -7.59 -7.67
CA ALA A 71 -6.58 -6.66 -8.73
C ALA A 71 -5.81 -7.35 -9.87
N GLU A 72 -4.85 -8.21 -9.58
CA GLU A 72 -4.12 -9.01 -10.57
C GLU A 72 -5.06 -9.92 -11.37
N ALA A 73 -5.96 -10.64 -10.71
CA ALA A 73 -6.94 -11.49 -11.36
C ALA A 73 -7.86 -10.70 -12.29
N SER A 74 -8.21 -9.46 -11.92
CA SER A 74 -9.06 -8.59 -12.74
C SER A 74 -8.40 -8.10 -14.03
N LYS A 75 -7.06 -8.14 -14.16
CA LYS A 75 -6.35 -7.76 -15.39
C LYS A 75 -6.50 -8.77 -16.54
N THR A 76 -6.87 -10.01 -16.23
CA THR A 76 -6.81 -11.14 -17.18
C THR A 76 -8.17 -11.45 -17.83
N ASN A 77 -9.23 -10.73 -17.44
CA ASN A 77 -10.56 -10.76 -18.07
C ASN A 77 -10.77 -9.53 -18.96
#